data_AF-A0A924WCX2-F1
#
_entry.id   AF-A0A924WCX2-F1
#
_cell.length_a   1.000
_cell.length_b   1.000
_cell.length_c   1.000
_cell.angle_alpha   90.00
_cell.angle_beta   90.00
_cell.angle_gamma   90.00
#
_symmetry.space_group_name_H-M   'P 1'
#
loop_
_entity.id
_entity.type
_entity.pdbx_description
1 polymer ?
#
loop_
_entity_poly.entity_id
_entity_poly.type
_entity_poly.pdbx_seq_one_letter_code
_entity_poly.pdbx_strand_id
1 'polypeptide(L)'
;MTDTIAKYFPDLTAEQTARFDQLEPLYREWNEKINVVSRQDIENLTERHVLHSLAIAKVIAFKPGSAVLDLGTGGGFPGIPLAILFPETQFVLVDGTGKKIRVVQEVSDALGLGNVTAIHGR
;
A
#
# COMPACT_ATOMS: atom_id res chain seq x y z
N MET A 1 0.27 8.52 -11.83
CA MET A 1 -0.22 7.31 -11.14
C MET A 1 -1.74 7.19 -11.20
N THR A 2 -2.49 8.18 -10.70
CA THR A 2 -3.95 8.07 -10.54
C THR A 2 -4.73 7.86 -11.83
N ASP A 3 -4.37 8.50 -12.95
CA ASP A 3 -5.07 8.27 -14.23
C ASP A 3 -5.10 6.78 -14.64
N THR A 4 -4.00 6.07 -14.41
CA THR A 4 -3.90 4.63 -14.69
C THR A 4 -4.76 3.81 -13.73
N ILE A 5 -4.83 4.20 -12.45
CA ILE A 5 -5.65 3.52 -11.45
C ILE A 5 -7.14 3.76 -11.72
N ALA A 6 -7.53 5.00 -12.02
CA ALA A 6 -8.91 5.40 -12.30
C ALA A 6 -9.52 4.65 -13.49
N LYS A 7 -8.70 4.26 -14.48
CA LYS A 7 -9.13 3.39 -15.60
C LYS A 7 -9.73 2.06 -15.11
N TYR A 8 -9.19 1.50 -14.02
CA TYR A 8 -9.66 0.23 -13.46
C TYR A 8 -10.58 0.43 -12.25
N PHE A 9 -10.42 1.52 -11.50
CA PHE A 9 -11.21 1.86 -10.31
C PHE A 9 -11.81 3.27 -10.48
N PRO A 10 -12.92 3.41 -11.23
CA PRO A 10 -13.47 4.73 -11.56
C PRO A 10 -14.12 5.45 -10.37
N ASP A 11 -14.55 4.70 -9.35
CA ASP A 11 -15.32 5.22 -8.21
C ASP A 11 -14.43 5.65 -7.02
N LEU A 12 -13.17 6.01 -7.27
CA LEU A 12 -12.28 6.48 -6.22
C LEU A 12 -12.74 7.83 -5.66
N THR A 13 -12.77 7.94 -4.34
CA THR A 13 -13.02 9.22 -3.67
C THR A 13 -11.85 10.19 -3.89
N ALA A 14 -12.10 11.49 -3.66
CA ALA A 14 -11.04 12.50 -3.73
C ALA A 14 -9.89 12.22 -2.73
N GLU A 15 -10.21 11.72 -1.55
CA GLU A 15 -9.22 11.35 -0.52
C GLU A 15 -8.37 10.15 -0.95
N GLN A 16 -8.99 9.12 -1.52
CA GLN A 16 -8.27 7.96 -2.04
C GLN A 16 -7.36 8.34 -3.21
N THR A 17 -7.86 9.15 -4.13
CA THR A 17 -7.09 9.71 -5.24
C THR A 17 -5.85 10.46 -4.73
N ALA A 18 -6.04 11.38 -3.77
CA ALA A 18 -4.93 12.15 -3.19
C ALA A 18 -3.91 11.26 -2.46
N ARG A 19 -4.33 10.17 -1.81
CA ARG A 19 -3.42 9.19 -1.20
C ARG A 19 -2.65 8.38 -2.25
N PHE A 20 -3.30 7.95 -3.33
CA PHE A 20 -2.62 7.25 -4.41
C PHE A 20 -1.57 8.13 -5.10
N ASP A 21 -1.85 9.41 -5.34
CA ASP A 21 -0.87 10.35 -5.92
C ASP A 21 0.37 10.53 -5.03
N GLN A 22 0.22 10.37 -3.72
CA GLN A 22 1.34 10.48 -2.77
C GLN A 22 2.19 9.20 -2.68
N LEU A 23 1.71 8.03 -3.13
CA LEU A 23 2.48 6.79 -3.02
C LEU A 23 3.79 6.85 -3.78
N GLU A 24 3.78 7.32 -5.04
CA GLU A 24 4.99 7.35 -5.87
C GLU A 24 6.13 8.16 -5.25
N PRO A 25 5.95 9.45 -4.89
CA PRO A 25 7.03 10.22 -4.27
C PRO A 25 7.50 9.61 -2.94
N LEU A 26 6.58 9.13 -2.09
CA LEU A 26 6.94 8.50 -0.81
C LEU A 26 7.79 7.25 -1.02
N TYR A 27 7.37 6.34 -1.90
CA TYR A 27 8.14 5.13 -2.15
C TYR A 27 9.46 5.41 -2.86
N ARG A 28 9.54 6.39 -3.75
CA ARG A 28 10.83 6.79 -4.36
C ARG A 28 11.81 7.28 -3.29
N GLU A 29 11.38 8.16 -2.40
CA GLU A 29 12.19 8.66 -1.28
C GLU A 29 12.67 7.51 -0.36
N TRP A 30 11.77 6.62 0.03
CA TRP A 30 12.14 5.49 0.89
C TRP A 30 13.00 4.45 0.17
N ASN A 31 12.84 4.29 -1.14
CA ASN A 31 13.64 3.36 -1.93
C ASN A 31 15.11 3.81 -2.00
N GLU A 32 15.38 5.12 -2.05
CA GLU A 32 16.73 5.69 -1.98
C GLU A 32 17.43 5.37 -0.64
N LYS A 33 16.66 5.27 0.46
CA LYS A 33 17.19 5.03 1.81
C LYS A 33 17.45 3.56 2.09
N ILE A 34 16.54 2.65 1.73
CA ILE A 34 16.60 1.25 2.21
C ILE A 34 16.35 0.15 1.18
N ASN A 35 16.19 0.48 -0.11
CA ASN A 35 15.85 -0.45 -1.20
C ASN A 35 14.60 -1.30 -0.89
N VAL A 36 13.45 -0.64 -0.92
CA VAL A 36 12.13 -1.23 -0.65
C VAL A 36 11.72 -2.20 -1.77
N VAL A 37 11.91 -1.77 -3.02
CA VAL A 37 11.66 -2.52 -4.25
C VAL A 37 12.89 -2.45 -5.17
N SER A 38 12.96 -3.31 -6.20
CA SER A 38 14.09 -3.29 -7.12
C SER A 38 14.12 -1.97 -7.92
N ARG A 39 15.30 -1.60 -8.45
CA ARG A 39 15.43 -0.42 -9.33
C ARG A 39 14.57 -0.51 -10.60
N GLN A 40 14.32 -1.71 -11.10
CA GLN A 40 13.44 -1.88 -12.27
C GLN A 40 11.97 -1.71 -11.89
N ASP A 41 11.62 -2.09 -10.66
CA ASP A 41 10.24 -2.03 -10.20
C ASP A 41 9.85 -0.65 -9.69
N ILE A 42 10.77 0.14 -9.13
CA ILE A 42 10.45 1.51 -8.70
C ILE A 42 10.03 2.40 -9.87
N GLU A 43 10.62 2.21 -11.05
CA GLU A 43 10.22 2.93 -12.27
C GLU A 43 8.84 2.49 -12.79
N ASN A 44 8.39 1.30 -12.41
CA ASN A 44 7.11 0.73 -12.80
C ASN A 44 6.19 0.51 -11.58
N LEU A 45 6.36 1.32 -10.53
CA LEU A 45 5.73 1.12 -9.23
C LEU A 45 4.20 1.00 -9.33
N THR A 46 3.59 1.88 -10.13
CA THR A 46 2.14 1.89 -10.36
C THR A 46 1.65 0.55 -10.88
N GLU A 47 2.29 -0.01 -11.90
CA GLU A 47 1.82 -1.24 -12.56
C GLU A 47 2.21 -2.50 -11.79
N ARG A 48 3.47 -2.59 -11.37
CA ARG A 48 4.05 -3.80 -10.78
C ARG A 48 3.70 -4.02 -9.32
N HIS A 49 3.42 -2.94 -8.58
CA HIS A 49 3.12 -3.03 -7.15
C HIS A 49 1.73 -2.52 -6.83
N VAL A 50 1.37 -1.30 -7.22
CA VAL A 50 0.08 -0.71 -6.82
C VAL A 50 -1.09 -1.42 -7.50
N LEU A 51 -1.17 -1.42 -8.83
CA LEU A 51 -2.24 -2.10 -9.57
C LEU A 51 -2.25 -3.60 -9.33
N HIS A 52 -1.08 -4.22 -9.23
CA HIS A 52 -0.98 -5.64 -8.89
C HIS A 52 -1.62 -5.94 -7.52
N SER A 53 -1.39 -5.09 -6.52
CA SER A 53 -2.02 -5.22 -5.20
C SER A 53 -3.54 -5.02 -5.29
N LEU A 54 -3.98 -4.01 -6.03
CA LEU A 54 -5.41 -3.70 -6.20
C LEU A 54 -6.16 -4.77 -7.00
N ALA A 55 -5.47 -5.64 -7.75
CA ALA A 55 -6.12 -6.75 -8.46
C ALA A 55 -6.90 -7.68 -7.52
N ILE A 56 -6.49 -7.81 -6.25
CA ILE A 56 -7.24 -8.55 -5.22
C ILE A 56 -8.66 -8.00 -5.06
N ALA A 57 -8.81 -6.68 -5.12
CA ALA A 57 -10.09 -5.99 -4.99
C ALA A 57 -11.06 -6.25 -6.16
N LYS A 58 -10.57 -6.82 -7.28
CA LYS A 58 -11.42 -7.27 -8.39
C LYS A 58 -12.08 -8.63 -8.14
N VAL A 59 -11.57 -9.39 -7.17
CA VAL A 59 -12.08 -10.73 -6.84
C VAL A 59 -12.78 -10.72 -5.48
N ILE A 60 -12.29 -9.92 -4.55
CA ILE A 60 -12.80 -9.86 -3.17
C ILE A 60 -13.05 -8.40 -2.78
N ALA A 61 -14.25 -8.12 -2.28
CA ALA A 61 -14.57 -6.89 -1.58
C ALA A 61 -14.63 -7.16 -0.08
N PHE A 62 -13.72 -6.56 0.69
CA PHE A 62 -13.72 -6.69 2.15
C PHE A 62 -14.92 -5.94 2.73
N LYS A 63 -15.62 -6.57 3.68
CA LYS A 63 -16.75 -5.94 4.37
C LYS A 63 -16.21 -4.95 5.41
N PRO A 64 -16.91 -3.83 5.68
CA PRO A 64 -16.58 -2.96 6.80
C PRO A 64 -16.39 -3.74 8.11
N GLY A 65 -15.35 -3.41 8.88
CA GLY A 65 -14.99 -4.12 10.11
C GLY A 65 -14.22 -5.43 9.92
N SER A 66 -13.91 -5.83 8.69
CA SER A 66 -13.03 -6.98 8.43
C SER A 66 -11.61 -6.71 8.93
N ALA A 67 -10.89 -7.79 9.24
CA ALA A 67 -9.46 -7.76 9.54
C ALA A 67 -8.71 -8.59 8.49
N VAL A 68 -7.64 -8.03 7.95
CA VAL A 68 -6.78 -8.65 6.93
C VAL A 68 -5.36 -8.70 7.45
N LEU A 69 -4.72 -9.85 7.33
CA LEU A 69 -3.31 -10.06 7.66
C LEU A 69 -2.50 -10.19 6.37
N ASP A 70 -1.48 -9.34 6.22
CA ASP A 70 -0.48 -9.39 5.16
C ASP A 70 0.85 -9.87 5.75
N LEU A 71 1.15 -11.16 5.57
CA LEU A 71 2.36 -11.82 6.04
C LEU A 71 3.45 -11.75 4.96
N GLY A 72 4.59 -11.14 5.31
CA GLY A 72 5.67 -10.86 4.36
C GLY A 72 5.40 -9.63 3.50
N THR A 73 4.72 -8.62 4.05
CA THR A 73 4.28 -7.41 3.34
C THR A 73 5.42 -6.63 2.69
N GLY A 74 6.67 -6.87 3.10
CA GLY A 74 7.82 -6.13 2.64
C GLY A 74 7.66 -4.63 2.88
N GLY A 75 7.65 -3.86 1.80
CA GLY A 75 7.46 -2.42 1.82
C GLY A 75 6.02 -1.96 2.09
N GLY A 76 5.08 -2.87 2.31
CA GLY A 76 3.67 -2.54 2.47
C GLY A 76 2.80 -2.97 1.29
N PHE A 77 3.23 -3.95 0.50
CA PHE A 77 2.46 -4.45 -0.64
C PHE A 77 2.07 -5.92 -0.38
N PRO A 78 0.78 -6.29 -0.51
CA PRO A 78 -0.35 -5.49 -1.01
C PRO A 78 -1.09 -4.63 0.03
N GLY A 79 -0.70 -4.67 1.31
CA GLY A 79 -1.46 -4.06 2.40
C GLY A 79 -1.78 -2.56 2.26
N ILE A 80 -0.82 -1.70 1.91
CA ILE A 80 -0.99 -0.24 1.83
C ILE A 80 -1.98 0.16 0.71
N PRO A 81 -1.84 -0.31 -0.56
CA PRO A 81 -2.84 -0.02 -1.58
C PRO A 81 -4.25 -0.47 -1.19
N LEU A 82 -4.38 -1.64 -0.55
CA LEU A 82 -5.67 -2.15 -0.10
C LEU A 82 -6.24 -1.33 1.07
N ALA A 83 -5.40 -0.86 1.99
CA ALA A 83 -5.82 0.01 3.09
C ALA A 83 -6.40 1.35 2.60
N ILE A 84 -5.83 1.92 1.53
CA ILE A 84 -6.39 3.10 0.88
C ILE A 84 -7.77 2.79 0.26
N LEU A 85 -7.88 1.65 -0.43
CA LEU A 85 -9.12 1.28 -1.13
C LEU A 85 -10.26 0.88 -0.17
N PHE A 86 -9.93 0.28 0.98
CA PHE A 86 -10.88 -0.23 1.97
C PHE A 86 -10.66 0.44 3.34
N PRO A 87 -11.04 1.72 3.51
CA PRO A 87 -10.75 2.49 4.73
C PRO A 87 -11.41 1.91 5.99
N GLU A 88 -12.49 1.15 5.84
CA GLU A 88 -13.20 0.49 6.96
C GLU A 88 -12.69 -0.92 7.28
N THR A 89 -11.63 -1.39 6.62
CA THR A 89 -10.98 -2.69 6.88
C THR A 89 -9.68 -2.48 7.62
N GLN A 90 -9.44 -3.26 8.67
CA GLN A 90 -8.20 -3.22 9.44
C GLN A 90 -7.14 -4.10 8.77
N PHE A 91 -5.96 -3.54 8.50
CA PHE A 91 -4.85 -4.25 7.88
C PHE A 91 -3.70 -4.40 8.85
N VAL A 92 -3.32 -5.64 9.13
CA VAL A 92 -2.14 -5.98 9.92
C VAL A 92 -1.03 -6.42 8.98
N LEU A 93 0.05 -5.67 8.95
CA LEU A 93 1.16 -5.80 8.00
C LEU A 93 2.39 -6.32 8.74
N VAL A 94 2.81 -7.54 8.44
CA VAL A 94 3.89 -8.24 9.16
C VAL A 94 5.05 -8.54 8.23
N ASP A 95 6.28 -8.25 8.66
CA ASP A 95 7.51 -8.63 7.96
C ASP A 95 8.63 -8.88 8.97
N GLY A 96 9.52 -9.84 8.66
CA GLY A 96 10.68 -10.16 9.50
C GLY A 96 11.81 -9.12 9.44
N THR A 97 11.71 -8.13 8.55
CA THR A 97 12.71 -7.11 8.27
C THR A 97 12.31 -5.77 8.86
N GLY A 98 12.86 -5.40 10.01
CA GLY A 98 12.47 -4.18 10.74
C GLY A 98 12.56 -2.88 9.93
N LYS A 99 13.59 -2.73 9.06
CA LYS A 99 13.69 -1.54 8.19
C LYS A 99 12.52 -1.43 7.20
N LYS A 100 11.98 -2.54 6.72
CA LYS A 100 10.83 -2.53 5.81
C LYS A 100 9.54 -2.18 6.55
N ILE A 101 9.34 -2.75 7.74
CA ILE A 101 8.23 -2.35 8.63
C ILE A 101 8.27 -0.87 8.98
N ARG A 102 9.46 -0.29 9.17
CA ARG A 102 9.59 1.15 9.34
C ARG A 102 9.03 1.93 8.13
N VAL A 103 9.30 1.49 6.90
CA VAL A 103 8.70 2.12 5.70
C VAL A 103 7.18 2.00 5.71
N VAL A 104 6.65 0.84 6.07
CA VAL A 104 5.19 0.66 6.20
C VAL A 104 4.60 1.67 7.17
N GLN A 105 5.22 1.83 8.35
CA GLN A 105 4.78 2.78 9.36
C GLN A 105 4.82 4.23 8.82
N GLU A 106 5.96 4.65 8.27
CA GLU A 106 6.16 6.04 7.84
C GLU A 106 5.28 6.40 6.63
N VAL A 107 5.06 5.45 5.71
CA VAL A 107 4.12 5.62 4.59
C VAL A 107 2.68 5.68 5.09
N SER A 108 2.31 4.83 6.06
CA SER A 108 0.96 4.86 6.65
C SER A 108 0.68 6.18 7.36
N ASP A 109 1.66 6.66 8.13
CA ASP A 109 1.57 7.93 8.86
C ASP A 109 1.47 9.12 7.90
N ALA A 110 2.31 9.16 6.86
CA ALA A 110 2.29 10.21 5.84
C ALA A 110 0.95 10.28 5.08
N LEU A 111 0.33 9.12 4.83
CA LEU A 111 -0.96 9.01 4.14
C LEU A 111 -2.17 9.17 5.09
N GLY A 112 -1.93 9.26 6.40
CA GLY A 112 -2.97 9.33 7.43
C GLY A 112 -3.85 8.08 7.48
N LEU A 113 -3.26 6.89 7.28
CA LEU A 113 -3.97 5.62 7.31
C LEU A 113 -4.15 5.13 8.75
N GLY A 114 -5.32 5.40 9.33
CA GLY A 114 -5.69 4.94 10.67
C GLY A 114 -6.09 3.46 10.77
N ASN A 115 -6.13 2.75 9.64
CA ASN A 115 -6.57 1.36 9.54
C ASN A 115 -5.41 0.39 9.24
N VAL A 116 -4.16 0.79 9.47
CA VAL A 116 -2.96 -0.02 9.27
C VAL A 116 -2.22 -0.21 10.60
N THR A 117 -1.84 -1.46 10.88
CA THR A 117 -0.96 -1.83 11.99
C THR A 117 0.28 -2.53 11.43
N ALA A 118 1.46 -1.93 11.58
CA ALA A 118 2.71 -2.52 11.13
C ALA A 118 3.39 -3.27 12.28
N ILE A 119 3.74 -4.55 12.10
CA ILE A 119 4.44 -5.33 13.14
C ILE A 119 5.69 -5.99 12.57
N HIS A 120 6.80 -5.80 13.28
CA HIS A 120 8.03 -6.55 13.04
C HIS A 120 7.91 -7.89 13.76
N GLY A 121 7.74 -8.96 12.99
CA GLY A 121 7.49 -10.31 13.51
C GLY A 121 7.94 -11.39 12.53
N ARG A 122 8.03 -12.62 13.02
CA ARG A 122 8.34 -13.82 12.22
C ARG A 122 7.31 -14.89 12.52
#